data_AF-E6QWG2-F1
#
_entry.id   AF-E6QWG2-F1
#
_cell.length_a   1.000
_cell.length_b   1.000
_cell.length_c   1.000
_cell.angle_alpha   90.00
_cell.angle_beta   90.00
_cell.angle_gamma   90.00
#
_symmetry.space_group_name_H-M   'P 1'
#
loop_
_entity.id
_entity.type
_entity.pdbx_description
1 polymer ?
#
loop_
_entity_poly.entity_id
_entity_poly.type
_entity_poly.pdbx_seq_one_letter_code
_entity_poly.pdbx_strand_id
1 'polypeptide(L)'
;MLNYDDLVAEASSRVKEIMPWDLHLWLESGKTPILLDVREPAEFEQIHIAGSINLPRGVLEQGCEWNYDETVPELAGGRNRLVVVICRSGKRSALAADVLLRLGFTDVVSLKTGIRGWNDCEHPLINVAGEALDADAGDVLLASRLRPEQRFPSRPH
;
A
#
# COMPACT_ATOMS: atom_id res chain seq x y z
N MET A 1 19.96 -18.02 -6.78
CA MET A 1 19.60 -16.60 -7.00
C MET A 1 18.19 -16.42 -6.48
N LEU A 2 17.94 -15.37 -5.68
CA LEU A 2 16.60 -15.08 -5.16
C LEU A 2 15.70 -14.58 -6.29
N ASN A 3 14.45 -15.03 -6.30
CA ASN A 3 13.40 -14.53 -7.19
C ASN A 3 12.53 -13.47 -6.48
N TYR A 4 11.55 -12.91 -7.19
CA TYR A 4 10.67 -11.87 -6.65
C TYR A 4 9.84 -12.34 -5.44
N ASP A 5 9.30 -13.55 -5.50
CA ASP A 5 8.51 -14.10 -4.39
C ASP A 5 9.38 -14.39 -3.17
N ASP A 6 10.65 -14.78 -3.37
CA ASP A 6 11.62 -14.92 -2.28
C ASP A 6 11.86 -13.58 -1.57
N LEU A 7 12.04 -12.49 -2.32
CA LEU A 7 12.22 -11.14 -1.75
C LEU A 7 11.01 -10.69 -0.94
N VAL A 8 9.80 -10.96 -1.44
CA VAL A 8 8.55 -10.64 -0.72
C VAL A 8 8.44 -11.48 0.54
N ALA A 9 8.71 -12.79 0.47
CA ALA A 9 8.65 -13.67 1.62
C ALA A 9 9.64 -13.27 2.72
N GLU A 10 10.87 -12.92 2.33
CA GLU A 10 11.87 -12.39 3.28
C GLU A 10 11.40 -11.09 3.95
N ALA A 11 10.84 -10.15 3.19
CA ALA A 11 10.31 -8.91 3.76
C ALA A 11 9.12 -9.17 4.71
N SER A 12 8.16 -10.01 4.30
CA SER A 12 7.02 -10.40 5.12
C SER A 12 7.44 -11.13 6.41
N SER A 13 8.60 -11.78 6.44
CA SER A 13 9.12 -12.40 7.69
C SER A 13 9.57 -11.39 8.74
N ARG A 14 9.87 -10.14 8.34
CA ARG A 14 10.32 -9.04 9.21
C ARG A 14 9.24 -8.01 9.49
N VAL A 15 8.19 -7.99 8.67
CA VAL A 15 7.11 -7.02 8.72
C VAL A 15 5.87 -7.66 9.34
N LYS A 16 5.24 -6.98 10.30
CA LYS A 16 3.93 -7.39 10.79
C LYS A 16 2.88 -7.13 9.69
N GLU A 17 2.08 -8.14 9.38
CA GLU A 17 0.95 -8.01 8.45
C GLU A 17 -0.36 -7.98 9.23
N ILE A 18 -1.32 -7.17 8.76
CA ILE A 18 -2.71 -7.17 9.24
C ILE A 18 -3.65 -7.41 8.07
N MET A 19 -4.83 -7.98 8.34
CA MET A 19 -5.84 -8.19 7.32
C MET A 19 -6.72 -6.95 7.12
N PRO A 20 -7.42 -6.82 5.99
CA PRO A 20 -8.31 -5.69 5.73
C PRO A 20 -9.36 -5.45 6.82
N TRP A 21 -9.98 -6.50 7.34
CA TRP A 21 -10.96 -6.41 8.43
C TRP A 21 -10.35 -5.90 9.74
N ASP A 22 -9.10 -6.21 10.03
CA ASP A 22 -8.41 -5.71 11.24
C ASP A 22 -8.23 -4.20 11.14
N LEU A 23 -7.81 -3.70 9.98
CA LEU A 23 -7.68 -2.28 9.71
C LEU A 23 -9.03 -1.58 9.79
N HIS A 24 -10.07 -2.15 9.18
CA HIS A 24 -11.40 -1.57 9.20
C HIS A 24 -11.92 -1.43 10.64
N LEU A 25 -11.79 -2.47 11.47
CA LEU A 25 -12.14 -2.40 12.90
C LEU A 25 -11.33 -1.33 13.64
N TRP A 26 -10.05 -1.15 13.32
CA TRP A 26 -9.25 -0.08 13.93
C TRP A 26 -9.79 1.31 13.57
N LEU A 27 -10.13 1.55 12.31
CA LEU A 27 -10.67 2.84 11.87
C LEU A 27 -12.04 3.12 12.51
N GLU A 28 -12.94 2.12 12.54
CA GLU A 28 -14.24 2.23 13.21
C GLU A 28 -14.13 2.52 14.71
N SER A 29 -13.07 2.00 15.36
CA SER A 29 -12.78 2.28 16.78
C SER A 29 -12.18 3.68 17.03
N GLY A 30 -11.97 4.48 15.99
CA GLY A 30 -11.38 5.82 16.08
C GLY A 30 -9.85 5.84 16.15
N LYS A 31 -9.18 4.71 15.88
CA LYS A 31 -7.72 4.66 15.78
C LYS A 31 -7.28 5.42 14.52
N THR A 32 -6.23 6.24 14.64
CA THR A 32 -5.76 7.14 13.56
C THR A 32 -4.31 6.82 13.11
N PRO A 33 -4.07 5.63 12.52
CA PRO A 33 -2.77 5.33 11.92
C PRO A 33 -2.48 6.26 10.74
N ILE A 34 -1.20 6.36 10.36
CA ILE A 34 -0.85 6.89 9.05
C ILE A 34 -1.19 5.81 8.02
N LEU A 35 -2.15 6.09 7.15
CA LEU A 35 -2.46 5.23 6.01
C LEU A 35 -1.56 5.65 4.85
N LEU A 36 -0.60 4.80 4.48
CA LEU A 36 0.40 5.09 3.46
C LEU A 36 0.19 4.22 2.23
N ASP A 37 -0.32 4.80 1.14
CA ASP A 37 -0.50 4.11 -0.12
C ASP A 37 0.72 4.29 -1.03
N VAL A 38 1.44 3.19 -1.29
CA VAL A 38 2.67 3.19 -2.09
C VAL A 38 2.45 2.83 -3.56
N ARG A 39 1.20 2.82 -4.02
CA ARG A 39 0.87 2.67 -5.45
C ARG A 39 1.22 3.93 -6.23
N GLU A 40 1.24 3.80 -7.55
CA GLU A 40 1.44 4.95 -8.44
C GLU A 40 0.28 5.95 -8.33
N PRO A 41 0.51 7.26 -8.57
CA PRO A 41 -0.52 8.28 -8.42
C PRO A 41 -1.79 7.97 -9.21
N ALA A 42 -1.65 7.51 -10.46
CA ALA A 42 -2.79 7.13 -11.29
C ALA A 42 -3.60 5.94 -10.70
N GLU A 43 -2.97 5.00 -10.00
CA GLU A 43 -3.70 3.92 -9.30
C GLU A 43 -4.46 4.48 -8.08
N PHE A 44 -3.85 5.41 -7.33
CA PHE A 44 -4.43 6.05 -6.16
C PHE A 44 -5.60 6.98 -6.50
N GLU A 45 -5.45 7.75 -7.59
CA GLU A 45 -6.45 8.71 -8.07
C GLU A 45 -7.79 8.04 -8.39
N GLN A 46 -7.73 6.85 -8.98
CA GLN A 46 -8.92 6.07 -9.33
C GLN A 46 -9.68 5.63 -8.09
N ILE A 47 -8.98 5.06 -7.09
CA ILE A 47 -9.55 4.56 -5.85
C ILE A 47 -8.50 4.42 -4.75
N HIS A 48 -8.85 4.78 -3.52
CA HIS A 48 -8.02 4.61 -2.32
C HIS A 48 -8.88 4.58 -1.05
N ILE A 49 -8.27 4.17 0.07
CA ILE A 49 -8.91 4.23 1.40
C ILE A 49 -8.90 5.70 1.85
N ALA A 50 -10.05 6.22 2.30
CA ALA A 50 -10.16 7.61 2.74
C ALA A 50 -9.13 7.98 3.82
N GLY A 51 -8.52 9.16 3.69
CA GLY A 51 -7.48 9.64 4.61
C GLY A 51 -6.08 9.06 4.34
N SER A 52 -5.90 8.27 3.28
CA SER A 52 -4.58 7.79 2.87
C SER A 52 -3.71 8.90 2.28
N ILE A 53 -2.42 8.84 2.57
CA ILE A 53 -1.37 9.62 1.90
C ILE A 53 -0.81 8.77 0.76
N ASN A 54 -0.76 9.31 -0.45
CA ASN A 54 -0.06 8.65 -1.54
C ASN A 54 1.42 9.05 -1.57
N LEU A 55 2.31 8.06 -1.38
CA LEU A 55 3.75 8.22 -1.56
C LEU A 55 4.26 7.01 -2.36
N PRO A 56 4.42 7.13 -3.69
CA PRO A 56 4.77 6.01 -4.54
C PRO A 56 6.05 5.31 -4.10
N ARG A 57 6.12 3.98 -4.26
CA ARG A 57 7.26 3.17 -3.80
C ARG A 57 8.62 3.70 -4.24
N GLY A 58 8.71 4.26 -5.45
CA GLY A 58 9.96 4.76 -6.05
C GLY A 58 10.55 5.99 -5.38
N VAL A 59 9.76 6.72 -4.57
CA VAL A 59 10.19 7.93 -3.84
C VAL A 59 10.01 7.79 -2.33
N LEU A 60 9.74 6.58 -1.84
CA LEU A 60 9.41 6.30 -0.45
C LEU A 60 10.48 6.82 0.52
N GLU A 61 11.75 6.51 0.25
CA GLU A 61 12.88 6.85 1.10
C GLU A 61 13.03 8.37 1.22
N GLN A 62 12.95 9.10 0.10
CA GLN A 62 13.05 10.57 0.07
C GLN A 62 11.86 11.22 0.77
N GLY A 63 10.64 10.71 0.55
CA GLY A 63 9.45 11.27 1.19
C GLY A 63 9.36 11.03 2.70
N CYS A 64 10.16 10.13 3.26
CA CYS A 64 10.27 9.90 4.70
C CYS A 64 11.33 10.77 5.39
N GLU A 65 12.08 11.59 4.65
CA GLU A 65 13.15 12.44 5.15
C GLU A 65 12.79 13.92 5.00
N TRP A 66 13.40 14.77 5.81
CA TRP A 66 13.30 16.22 5.64
C TRP A 66 14.25 16.71 4.53
N ASN A 67 13.89 17.81 3.89
CA ASN A 67 14.68 18.51 2.86
C ASN A 67 14.75 17.82 1.48
N TYR A 68 13.73 17.03 1.14
CA TYR A 68 13.48 16.52 -0.21
C TYR A 68 12.21 17.12 -0.80
N ASP A 69 12.11 17.20 -2.14
CA ASP A 69 10.89 17.70 -2.79
C ASP A 69 9.68 16.78 -2.50
N GLU A 70 9.93 15.49 -2.31
CA GLU A 70 8.92 14.48 -2.00
C GLU A 70 8.59 14.38 -0.50
N THR A 71 9.19 15.23 0.35
CA THR A 71 9.00 15.20 1.81
C THR A 71 7.52 15.16 2.17
N VAL A 72 7.12 14.13 2.93
CA VAL A 72 5.81 14.05 3.58
C VAL A 72 6.00 14.37 5.07
N PRO A 73 5.56 15.54 5.56
CA PRO A 73 5.79 15.97 6.95
C PRO A 73 5.31 14.95 7.99
N GLU A 74 4.18 14.29 7.75
CA GLU A 74 3.61 13.26 8.62
C GLU A 74 4.51 12.04 8.77
N LEU A 75 5.30 11.69 7.76
CA LEU A 75 6.24 10.59 7.79
C LEU A 75 7.60 11.05 8.34
N ALA A 76 8.11 12.18 7.87
CA ALA A 76 9.40 12.72 8.29
C ALA A 76 9.44 13.06 9.79
N GLY A 77 8.32 13.52 10.36
CA GLY A 77 8.15 13.74 11.80
C GLY A 77 7.54 12.57 12.58
N GLY A 78 7.05 11.52 11.89
CA GLY A 78 6.15 10.51 12.45
C GLY A 78 6.72 9.11 12.64
N ARG A 79 8.04 8.95 12.76
CA ARG A 79 8.69 7.61 12.83
C ARG A 79 8.18 6.69 13.95
N ASN A 80 7.60 7.25 15.01
CA ASN A 80 7.02 6.49 16.13
C ASN A 80 5.51 6.26 16.02
N ARG A 81 4.87 6.76 14.96
CA ARG A 81 3.44 6.55 14.73
C ARG A 81 3.24 5.20 14.03
N LEU A 82 2.10 4.58 14.31
CA LEU A 82 1.64 3.42 13.55
C LEU A 82 1.43 3.80 12.08
N VAL A 83 2.18 3.18 11.19
CA VAL A 83 2.04 3.30 9.73
C VAL A 83 1.46 2.01 9.17
N VAL A 84 0.35 2.12 8.44
CA VAL A 84 -0.25 1.01 7.69
C VAL A 84 0.06 1.22 6.22
N VAL A 85 0.95 0.37 5.69
CA VAL A 85 1.40 0.45 4.30
C VAL A 85 0.47 -0.34 3.39
N ILE A 86 -0.05 0.33 2.37
CA ILE A 86 -1.08 -0.16 1.47
C ILE A 86 -0.50 -0.21 0.05
N CYS A 87 -0.79 -1.29 -0.67
CA CYS A 87 -0.59 -1.33 -2.10
C CYS A 87 -1.75 -2.09 -2.76
N ARG A 88 -1.61 -2.46 -4.04
CA ARG A 88 -2.70 -3.18 -4.74
C ARG A 88 -3.01 -4.55 -4.14
N SER A 89 -1.99 -5.34 -3.79
CA SER A 89 -2.14 -6.78 -3.48
C SER A 89 -1.33 -7.28 -2.29
N GLY A 90 -0.75 -6.40 -1.47
CA GLY A 90 0.07 -6.74 -0.30
C GLY A 90 1.58 -6.90 -0.57
N LYS A 91 2.00 -7.26 -1.79
CA LYS A 91 3.42 -7.54 -2.08
C LYS A 91 4.32 -6.30 -2.04
N ARG A 92 3.95 -5.23 -2.75
CA ARG A 92 4.71 -3.96 -2.76
C ARG A 92 4.74 -3.30 -1.38
N SER A 93 3.66 -3.44 -0.62
CA SER A 93 3.54 -2.88 0.72
C SER A 93 4.39 -3.62 1.74
N ALA A 94 4.56 -4.95 1.64
CA ALA A 94 5.50 -5.69 2.48
C ALA A 94 6.95 -5.22 2.26
N LEU A 95 7.36 -5.06 1.00
CA LEU A 95 8.68 -4.53 0.66
C LEU A 95 8.89 -3.08 1.13
N ALA A 96 7.88 -2.23 0.99
CA ALA A 96 7.92 -0.85 1.48
C ALA A 96 8.00 -0.78 3.01
N ALA A 97 7.20 -1.58 3.70
CA ALA A 97 7.21 -1.65 5.15
C ALA A 97 8.57 -2.12 5.70
N ASP A 98 9.21 -3.12 5.07
CA ASP A 98 10.56 -3.56 5.46
C ASP A 98 11.59 -2.42 5.31
N VAL A 99 11.44 -1.57 4.29
CA VAL A 99 12.29 -0.39 4.13
C VAL A 99 12.01 0.66 5.21
N LEU A 100 10.75 0.95 5.53
CA LEU A 100 10.42 1.88 6.61
C LEU A 100 11.01 1.43 7.96
N LEU A 101 10.94 0.13 8.27
CA LEU A 101 11.59 -0.43 9.47
C LEU A 101 13.11 -0.18 9.46
N ARG A 102 13.77 -0.36 8.32
CA ARG A 102 15.22 -0.08 8.16
C ARG A 102 15.56 1.40 8.26
N LEU A 103 14.63 2.28 7.86
CA LEU A 103 14.71 3.73 8.08
C LEU A 103 14.42 4.09 9.54
N GLY A 104 14.11 3.15 10.43
CA GLY A 104 13.92 3.42 11.86
C GLY A 104 12.51 3.85 12.23
N PHE A 105 11.51 3.59 11.37
CA PHE A 105 10.11 3.59 11.82
C PHE A 105 9.90 2.44 12.80
N THR A 106 9.20 2.68 13.90
CA THR A 106 9.13 1.72 15.01
C THR A 106 7.82 0.91 15.05
N ASP A 107 6.76 1.39 14.40
CA ASP A 107 5.48 0.69 14.32
C ASP A 107 4.93 0.73 12.88
N VAL A 108 5.32 -0.26 12.07
CA VAL A 108 4.93 -0.37 10.67
C VAL A 108 4.27 -1.71 10.43
N VAL A 109 3.09 -1.69 9.81
CA VAL A 109 2.38 -2.89 9.37
C VAL A 109 2.09 -2.82 7.88
N SER A 110 2.09 -3.97 7.21
CA SER A 110 1.60 -4.09 5.84
C SER A 110 0.15 -4.53 5.83
N LEU A 111 -0.69 -3.90 4.99
CA LEU A 111 -2.04 -4.38 4.71
C LEU A 111 -1.95 -5.62 3.80
N LYS A 112 -2.13 -6.78 4.40
CA LYS A 112 -2.15 -8.07 3.69
C LYS A 112 -3.25 -8.05 2.64
N THR A 113 -2.99 -8.65 1.48
CA THR A 113 -3.85 -8.61 0.28
C THR A 113 -4.12 -7.21 -0.32
N GLY A 114 -3.60 -6.15 0.30
CA GLY A 114 -3.69 -4.77 -0.18
C GLY A 114 -5.12 -4.26 -0.29
N ILE A 115 -5.29 -3.19 -1.07
CA ILE A 115 -6.60 -2.57 -1.34
C ILE A 115 -7.55 -3.51 -2.10
N ARG A 116 -7.04 -4.55 -2.78
CA ARG A 116 -7.89 -5.59 -3.37
C ARG A 116 -8.64 -6.35 -2.29
N GLY A 117 -7.97 -6.82 -1.25
CA GLY A 117 -8.67 -7.49 -0.15
C GLY A 117 -9.58 -6.55 0.63
N TRP A 118 -9.25 -5.26 0.69
CA TRP A 118 -10.16 -4.24 1.23
C TRP A 118 -11.46 -4.14 0.41
N ASN A 119 -11.33 -4.12 -0.92
CA ASN A 119 -12.47 -4.15 -1.85
C ASN A 119 -13.27 -5.45 -1.76
N ASP A 120 -12.58 -6.61 -1.68
CA ASP A 120 -13.20 -7.94 -1.52
C ASP A 120 -14.02 -8.04 -0.22
N CYS A 121 -13.70 -7.23 0.80
CA CYS A 121 -14.46 -7.11 2.05
C CYS A 121 -15.57 -6.05 2.00
N GLU A 122 -15.82 -5.46 0.81
CA GLU A 122 -16.78 -4.38 0.58
C GLU A 122 -16.56 -3.16 1.50
N HIS A 123 -15.33 -2.92 1.93
CA HIS A 123 -15.01 -1.78 2.76
C HIS A 123 -14.93 -0.49 1.93
N PRO A 124 -15.28 0.68 2.50
CA PRO A 124 -15.41 1.92 1.74
C PRO A 124 -14.12 2.32 1.01
N LEU A 125 -14.26 2.64 -0.27
CA LEU A 125 -13.21 3.23 -1.11
C LEU A 125 -13.72 4.54 -1.71
N ILE A 126 -12.81 5.49 -1.89
CA ILE A 126 -13.11 6.78 -2.53
C ILE A 126 -12.16 7.04 -3.70
N ASN A 127 -12.61 7.82 -4.68
CA ASN A 127 -11.72 8.44 -5.65
C ASN A 127 -11.17 9.78 -5.12
N VAL A 128 -10.36 10.48 -5.92
CA VAL A 128 -9.84 11.82 -5.55
C VAL A 128 -10.88 12.92 -5.45
N ALA A 129 -12.07 12.75 -6.03
CA ALA A 129 -13.19 13.65 -5.82
C ALA A 129 -13.91 13.39 -4.47
N GLY A 130 -13.52 12.35 -3.74
CA GLY A 130 -14.15 11.95 -2.48
C GLY A 130 -15.44 11.14 -2.68
N GLU A 131 -15.72 10.72 -3.91
CA GLU A 131 -16.91 9.94 -4.23
C GLU A 131 -16.66 8.48 -3.85
N ALA A 132 -17.65 7.86 -3.20
CA ALA A 132 -17.60 6.44 -2.86
C ALA A 132 -17.78 5.58 -4.11
N LEU A 133 -17.07 4.45 -4.19
CA LEU A 133 -17.26 3.45 -5.23
C LEU A 133 -17.81 2.15 -4.65
N ASP A 134 -18.65 1.47 -5.42
CA ASP A 134 -19.04 0.10 -5.13
C ASP A 134 -17.90 -0.89 -5.43
N ALA A 135 -18.02 -2.09 -4.86
CA ALA A 135 -16.98 -3.11 -4.97
C ALA A 135 -16.77 -3.60 -6.42
N ASP A 136 -17.83 -3.67 -7.21
CA ASP A 136 -17.78 -4.11 -8.62
C ASP A 136 -16.94 -3.14 -9.47
N ALA A 137 -17.14 -1.83 -9.31
CA ALA A 137 -16.32 -0.80 -9.94
C ALA A 137 -14.87 -0.88 -9.44
N GLY A 138 -14.68 -1.13 -8.14
CA GLY A 138 -13.37 -1.35 -7.54
C GLY A 138 -12.59 -2.50 -8.20
N ASP A 139 -13.23 -3.63 -8.44
CA ASP A 139 -12.61 -4.80 -9.06
C ASP A 139 -12.07 -4.52 -10.47
N VAL A 140 -12.85 -3.78 -11.27
CA VAL A 140 -12.45 -3.38 -12.62
C VAL A 140 -11.23 -2.44 -12.58
N LEU A 141 -11.16 -1.57 -11.58
CA LEU A 141 -10.05 -0.63 -11.40
C LEU A 141 -8.78 -1.28 -10.85
N LEU A 142 -8.94 -2.29 -9.99
CA LEU A 142 -7.83 -3.04 -9.39
C LEU A 142 -7.32 -4.19 -10.25
N ALA A 143 -8.01 -4.52 -11.35
CA ALA A 143 -7.56 -5.51 -12.32
C ALA A 143 -6.20 -5.13 -12.93
N SER A 144 -5.37 -6.14 -13.22
CA SER A 144 -4.05 -5.91 -13.82
C SER A 144 -4.18 -5.44 -15.27
N ARG A 145 -3.87 -4.16 -15.53
CA ARG A 145 -3.81 -3.59 -16.87
C ARG A 145 -2.41 -3.78 -17.47
N LEU A 146 -2.15 -4.97 -18.00
CA LEU A 146 -0.93 -5.26 -18.75
C LEU A 146 -1.12 -4.91 -20.23
N ARG A 147 -0.16 -4.20 -20.81
CA ARG A 147 -0.10 -4.03 -22.26
C ARG A 147 0.02 -5.41 -22.92
N PRO A 148 -0.51 -5.61 -24.14
CA PRO A 148 -0.51 -6.92 -24.80
C PRO A 148 0.87 -7.60 -24.81
N GLU A 149 1.93 -6.83 -25.06
CA GLU A 149 3.33 -7.29 -25.09
C GLU A 149 3.92 -7.65 -23.72
N GLN A 150 3.27 -7.25 -22.63
CA GLN A 150 3.66 -7.54 -21.24
C GLN A 150 2.88 -8.71 -20.63
N ARG A 151 1.89 -9.26 -21.37
CA ARG A 151 1.17 -10.46 -20.93
C ARG A 151 2.11 -11.66 -21.00
N PHE A 152 1.84 -12.65 -20.16
CA PHE A 152 2.67 -13.84 -19.96
C PHE A 152 3.34 -14.31 -21.27
N PRO A 153 4.67 -14.18 -21.40
CA PRO A 153 5.35 -14.82 -22.52
C PRO A 153 5.22 -16.34 -22.31
N SER A 154 4.84 -17.06 -23.35
CA SER A 154 4.95 -18.52 -23.37
C SER A 154 6.37 -18.88 -22.97
N ARG A 155 6.57 -19.62 -21.87
CA ARG A 155 7.91 -20.13 -21.54
C ARG A 155 8.39 -20.94 -22.76
N PRO A 156 9.55 -20.63 -23.36
CA PRO A 156 10.12 -21.57 -24.31
C PRO A 156 10.35 -22.90 -23.57
N HIS A 157 9.91 -23.99 -24.21
CA HIS A 157 10.08 -25.36 -23.75
C HIS A 157 11.55 -25.71 -23.53
#